data_AF-A0A261A5Q2-F1
#
_entry.id   AF-A0A261A5Q2-F1
#
_cell.length_a   1.000
_cell.length_b   1.000
_cell.length_c   1.000
_cell.angle_alpha   90.00
_cell.angle_beta   90.00
_cell.angle_gamma   90.00
#
_symmetry.space_group_name_H-M   'P 1'
#
loop_
_entity.id
_entity.type
_entity.pdbx_description
1 polymer ?
#
loop_
_entity_poly.entity_id
_entity_poly.type
_entity_poly.pdbx_seq_one_letter_code
_entity_poly.pdbx_strand_id
1 'polypeptide(L)'
;FVSTQLTDCAEQILSTLPGLDTVLFCNSGSEANDLALRLARDYTKHKDAIVIEQKHGGLMVIDEVQTGFGRIGRKYWAHQLDDDGFIPDIVTMGKPMGNGFPVSAYGGNPVACAAVISVMKVVKDENLLEHSQAMGEKLEVALRDLQKKHECIGDIRGVGLFWGIDLVKDRQTREPDQKLAIATILALRKSFGILLNADGPYTNILKIKPPLCFNSDNIMETVTALDQDLTLMNR
;
A
#
# COMPACT_ATOMS: atom_id res chain seq x y z
N PHE A 1 -26.61 21.53 -10.56
CA PHE A 1 -26.43 21.49 -9.09
C PHE A 1 -25.30 20.52 -8.79
N VAL A 2 -24.14 21.02 -8.35
CA VAL A 2 -23.07 20.17 -7.83
C VAL A 2 -23.37 19.94 -6.35
N SER A 3 -23.27 18.70 -5.88
CA SER A 3 -23.45 18.36 -4.47
C SER A 3 -22.29 18.92 -3.66
N THR A 4 -22.58 19.53 -2.51
CA THR A 4 -21.53 20.07 -1.61
C THR A 4 -20.60 18.96 -1.12
N GLN A 5 -21.11 17.73 -0.94
CA GLN A 5 -20.29 16.59 -0.57
C GLN A 5 -19.18 16.30 -1.59
N LEU A 6 -19.42 16.53 -2.89
CA LEU A 6 -18.39 16.34 -3.91
C LEU A 6 -17.29 17.40 -3.79
N THR A 7 -17.66 18.68 -3.61
CA THR A 7 -16.69 19.76 -3.46
C THR A 7 -15.89 19.61 -2.17
N ASP A 8 -16.54 19.30 -1.05
CA ASP A 8 -15.89 19.09 0.25
C ASP A 8 -14.91 17.91 0.20
N CYS A 9 -15.28 16.85 -0.52
CA CYS A 9 -14.43 15.67 -0.72
C CYS A 9 -13.18 16.04 -1.55
N ALA A 10 -13.36 16.76 -2.66
CA ALA A 10 -12.25 17.20 -3.50
C ALA A 10 -11.29 18.12 -2.71
N GLU A 11 -11.83 19.08 -1.96
CA GLU A 11 -11.03 19.99 -1.12
C GLU A 11 -10.24 19.23 -0.04
N GLN A 12 -10.85 18.24 0.61
CA GLN A 12 -10.15 17.41 1.59
C GLN A 12 -9.01 16.61 0.96
N ILE A 13 -9.23 15.99 -0.20
CA ILE A 13 -8.17 15.26 -0.92
C ILE A 13 -7.03 16.21 -1.29
N LEU A 14 -7.33 17.35 -1.91
CA LEU A 14 -6.34 18.34 -2.32
C LEU A 14 -5.55 18.91 -1.15
N SER A 15 -6.16 19.02 0.04
CA SER A 15 -5.45 19.45 1.26
C SER A 15 -4.28 18.53 1.65
N THR A 16 -4.26 17.29 1.16
CA THR A 16 -3.18 16.31 1.38
C THR A 16 -2.15 16.27 0.25
N LEU A 17 -2.39 16.98 -0.86
CA LEU A 17 -1.60 16.98 -2.09
C LEU A 17 -1.22 18.41 -2.48
N PRO A 18 -0.31 19.07 -1.73
CA PRO A 18 0.11 20.43 -2.04
C PRO A 18 0.69 20.51 -3.47
N GLY A 19 0.25 21.51 -4.23
CA GLY A 19 0.68 21.71 -5.62
C GLY A 19 -0.27 21.16 -6.68
N LEU A 20 -1.27 20.35 -6.30
CA LEU A 20 -2.37 19.93 -7.17
C LEU A 20 -3.63 20.74 -6.86
N ASP A 21 -4.47 20.99 -7.88
CA ASP A 21 -5.65 21.86 -7.76
C ASP A 21 -6.97 21.22 -8.22
N THR A 22 -6.91 20.05 -8.87
CA THR A 22 -8.06 19.44 -9.56
C THR A 22 -8.19 17.96 -9.21
N VAL A 23 -9.41 17.51 -8.93
CA VAL A 23 -9.74 16.09 -8.70
C VAL A 23 -10.72 15.61 -9.77
N LEU A 24 -10.37 14.50 -10.42
CA LEU A 24 -11.25 13.77 -11.33
C LEU A 24 -11.63 12.42 -10.70
N PHE A 25 -12.92 12.19 -10.49
CA PHE A 25 -13.41 10.98 -9.82
C PHE A 25 -13.59 9.81 -10.81
N CYS A 26 -13.01 8.66 -10.50
CA CYS A 26 -13.13 7.40 -11.26
C CYS A 26 -13.72 6.27 -10.39
N ASN A 27 -14.19 5.17 -11.02
CA ASN A 27 -14.78 4.01 -10.32
C ASN A 27 -13.72 3.11 -9.66
N SER A 28 -12.55 2.98 -10.29
CA SER A 28 -11.50 2.08 -9.83
C SER A 28 -10.12 2.67 -10.07
N GLY A 29 -9.10 2.11 -9.41
CA GLY A 29 -7.71 2.49 -9.67
C GLY A 29 -7.27 2.22 -11.12
N SER A 30 -7.80 1.17 -11.74
CA SER A 30 -7.54 0.88 -13.16
C SER A 30 -8.08 1.97 -14.08
N GLU A 31 -9.29 2.48 -13.81
CA GLU A 31 -9.85 3.62 -14.56
C GLU A 31 -9.10 4.92 -14.29
N ALA A 32 -8.64 5.13 -13.04
CA ALA A 32 -7.82 6.29 -12.71
C ALA A 32 -6.51 6.28 -13.52
N ASN A 33 -5.85 5.13 -13.63
CA ASN A 33 -4.65 4.96 -14.46
C ASN A 33 -4.95 5.12 -15.96
N ASP A 34 -6.06 4.57 -16.47
CA ASP A 34 -6.46 4.75 -17.87
C ASP A 34 -6.71 6.23 -18.19
N LEU A 35 -7.45 6.94 -17.32
CA LEU A 35 -7.72 8.36 -17.48
C LEU A 35 -6.43 9.19 -17.43
N ALA A 36 -5.53 8.90 -16.47
CA ALA A 36 -4.24 9.57 -16.37
C ALA A 36 -3.42 9.41 -17.66
N LEU A 37 -3.34 8.20 -18.21
CA LEU A 37 -2.65 7.95 -19.49
C LEU A 37 -3.33 8.67 -20.66
N ARG A 38 -4.67 8.75 -20.68
CA ARG A 38 -5.41 9.48 -21.71
C ARG A 38 -5.14 10.98 -21.66
N LEU A 39 -5.15 11.56 -20.46
CA LEU A 39 -4.80 12.97 -20.24
C LEU A 39 -3.36 13.25 -20.64
N ALA A 40 -2.41 12.41 -20.22
CA ALA A 40 -1.00 12.57 -20.54
C ALA A 40 -0.74 12.50 -22.06
N ARG A 41 -1.37 11.55 -22.75
CA ARG A 41 -1.26 11.41 -24.22
C ARG A 41 -1.90 12.57 -24.96
N ASP A 42 -3.06 13.03 -24.51
CA ASP A 42 -3.71 14.18 -25.15
C ASP A 42 -2.92 15.47 -24.90
N TYR A 43 -2.35 15.67 -23.71
CA TYR A 43 -1.55 16.86 -23.40
C TYR A 43 -0.20 16.86 -24.15
N THR A 44 0.57 15.78 -24.02
CA THR A 44 1.94 15.70 -24.59
C THR A 44 1.96 15.40 -26.08
N LYS A 45 0.87 14.88 -26.64
CA LYS A 45 0.77 14.31 -28.00
C LYS A 45 1.70 13.13 -28.27
N HIS A 46 2.38 12.61 -27.25
CA HIS A 46 3.19 11.40 -27.31
C HIS A 46 2.39 10.17 -26.84
N LYS A 47 2.71 8.99 -27.37
CA LYS A 47 2.03 7.72 -27.01
C LYS A 47 2.86 6.81 -26.12
N ASP A 48 4.18 7.01 -26.12
CA ASP A 48 5.14 6.23 -25.36
C ASP A 48 4.97 6.52 -23.86
N ALA A 49 5.04 5.46 -23.06
CA ALA A 49 5.02 5.54 -21.61
C ALA A 49 6.15 4.67 -21.07
N ILE A 50 6.90 5.20 -20.11
CA ILE A 50 7.97 4.46 -19.44
C ILE A 50 7.56 4.32 -17.97
N VAL A 51 7.61 3.09 -17.46
CA VAL A 51 7.39 2.82 -16.03
C VAL A 51 8.75 2.91 -15.34
N ILE A 52 8.94 3.94 -14.52
CA ILE A 52 10.21 4.28 -13.88
C ILE A 52 10.00 4.76 -12.45
N GLU A 53 11.06 4.72 -11.65
CA GLU A 53 11.06 5.14 -10.24
C GLU A 53 11.41 6.64 -10.04
N GLN A 54 11.88 7.35 -11.08
CA GLN A 54 12.31 8.76 -10.96
C GLN A 54 11.95 9.62 -12.19
N LYS A 55 11.74 10.93 -12.01
CA LYS A 55 11.35 11.87 -13.06
C LYS A 55 12.48 12.10 -14.06
N HIS A 56 12.22 11.87 -15.35
CA HIS A 56 13.16 12.13 -16.44
C HIS A 56 12.50 12.97 -17.53
N GLY A 57 12.44 14.29 -17.33
CA GLY A 57 12.05 15.26 -18.38
C GLY A 57 10.66 15.10 -19.02
N GLY A 58 9.81 14.20 -18.50
CA GLY A 58 8.47 13.91 -19.00
C GLY A 58 7.38 14.06 -17.94
N LEU A 59 6.12 13.94 -18.37
CA LEU A 59 4.96 13.95 -17.48
C LEU A 59 4.99 12.74 -16.57
N MET A 60 4.84 12.97 -15.27
CA MET A 60 4.92 11.93 -14.25
C MET A 60 3.55 11.61 -13.66
N VAL A 61 3.14 10.35 -13.80
CA VAL A 61 1.95 9.79 -13.15
C VAL A 61 2.42 8.91 -11.99
N ILE A 62 1.99 9.23 -10.77
CA ILE A 62 2.26 8.41 -9.58
C ILE A 62 1.00 7.60 -9.22
N ASP A 63 1.15 6.28 -9.19
CA ASP A 63 0.09 5.36 -8.74
C ASP A 63 0.17 5.12 -7.23
N GLU A 64 -0.71 5.80 -6.48
CA GLU A 64 -0.84 5.69 -5.03
C GLU A 64 -1.98 4.72 -4.60
N VAL A 65 -2.50 3.88 -5.50
CA VAL A 65 -3.60 2.95 -5.20
C VAL A 65 -3.22 1.98 -4.08
N GLN A 66 -1.93 1.62 -3.98
CA GLN A 66 -1.41 0.68 -2.99
C GLN A 66 -0.80 1.37 -1.75
N THR A 67 -0.21 2.55 -1.95
CA THR A 67 0.71 3.21 -1.02
C THR A 67 0.15 4.48 -0.38
N GLY A 68 -0.96 5.01 -0.91
CA GLY A 68 -1.60 6.19 -0.37
C GLY A 68 -2.33 5.96 0.96
N PHE A 69 -2.98 7.02 1.44
CA PHE A 69 -3.76 7.06 2.67
C PHE A 69 -2.99 6.62 3.92
N GLY A 70 -1.71 7.01 4.07
CA GLY A 70 -0.95 6.77 5.30
C GLY A 70 -0.37 5.35 5.46
N ARG A 71 -0.49 4.51 4.41
CA ARG A 71 0.06 3.14 4.40
C ARG A 71 1.54 3.10 4.74
N ILE A 72 2.28 4.09 4.27
CA ILE A 72 3.72 4.25 4.37
C ILE A 72 4.19 4.95 5.66
N GLY A 73 3.29 5.26 6.60
CA GLY A 73 3.65 5.89 7.86
C GLY A 73 3.30 7.38 7.89
N ARG A 74 4.28 8.25 8.19
CA ARG A 74 4.06 9.67 8.53
C ARG A 74 3.50 10.56 7.41
N LYS A 75 3.38 10.06 6.18
CA LYS A 75 2.91 10.83 5.02
C LYS A 75 1.66 10.18 4.44
N TYR A 76 0.78 11.00 3.87
CA TYR A 76 -0.41 10.48 3.19
C TYR A 76 -0.05 9.68 1.94
N TRP A 77 0.98 10.09 1.20
CA TRP A 77 1.33 9.55 -0.11
C TRP A 77 2.81 9.18 -0.19
N ALA A 78 3.14 8.07 -0.86
CA ALA A 78 4.51 7.57 -0.94
C ALA A 78 5.49 8.51 -1.63
N HIS A 79 5.06 9.23 -2.66
CA HIS A 79 5.94 10.20 -3.34
C HIS A 79 6.45 11.33 -2.42
N GLN A 80 5.83 11.52 -1.24
CA GLN A 80 6.21 12.52 -0.25
C GLN A 80 7.27 12.04 0.76
N LEU A 81 7.75 10.78 0.66
CA LEU A 81 8.70 10.24 1.64
C LEU A 81 10.09 10.86 1.53
N ASP A 82 10.60 11.00 0.31
CA ASP A 82 12.00 11.33 0.07
C ASP A 82 12.20 12.83 -0.26
N ASP A 83 11.19 13.47 -0.83
CA ASP A 83 11.23 14.90 -1.20
C ASP A 83 9.84 15.54 -1.06
N ASP A 84 9.68 16.37 -0.03
CA ASP A 84 8.45 17.14 0.19
C ASP A 84 8.20 18.21 -0.89
N GLY A 85 9.23 18.58 -1.67
CA GLY A 85 9.13 19.50 -2.79
C GLY A 85 8.75 18.83 -4.12
N PHE A 86 8.74 17.49 -4.17
CA PHE A 86 8.39 16.77 -5.39
C PHE A 86 6.88 16.81 -5.62
N ILE A 87 6.47 17.50 -6.68
CA ILE A 87 5.07 17.60 -7.10
C ILE A 87 4.90 16.80 -8.40
N PRO A 88 4.17 15.67 -8.38
CA PRO A 88 3.86 14.91 -9.58
C PRO A 88 2.85 15.66 -10.47
N ASP A 89 2.82 15.32 -11.75
CA ASP A 89 1.87 15.95 -12.68
C ASP A 89 0.46 15.33 -12.54
N ILE A 90 0.37 14.03 -12.24
CA ILE A 90 -0.89 13.32 -11.96
C ILE A 90 -0.66 12.31 -10.81
N VAL A 91 -1.62 12.23 -9.87
CA VAL A 91 -1.68 11.17 -8.86
C VAL A 91 -2.95 10.35 -9.06
N THR A 92 -2.82 9.03 -9.10
CA THR A 92 -3.96 8.10 -9.14
C THR A 92 -4.12 7.40 -7.80
N MET A 93 -5.37 7.14 -7.41
CA MET A 93 -5.70 6.55 -6.11
C MET A 93 -6.96 5.68 -6.20
N GLY A 94 -7.21 4.85 -5.19
CA GLY A 94 -8.32 3.90 -5.19
C GLY A 94 -8.42 3.14 -3.87
N LYS A 95 -8.52 1.81 -3.93
CA LYS A 95 -8.50 0.83 -2.81
C LYS A 95 -8.82 1.38 -1.40
N PRO A 96 -7.88 1.96 -0.62
CA PRO A 96 -8.17 2.38 0.76
C PRO A 96 -9.15 3.55 0.87
N MET A 97 -9.31 4.35 -0.19
CA MET A 97 -10.04 5.62 -0.21
C MET A 97 -11.50 5.53 0.27
N GLY A 98 -12.17 4.40 0.04
CA GLY A 98 -13.55 4.17 0.46
C GLY A 98 -13.72 3.11 1.53
N ASN A 99 -12.64 2.61 2.15
CA ASN A 99 -12.68 1.46 3.07
C ASN A 99 -13.49 0.26 2.54
N GLY A 100 -13.34 -0.04 1.23
CA GLY A 100 -14.09 -1.09 0.54
C GLY A 100 -15.34 -0.60 -0.22
N PHE A 101 -15.80 0.63 0.01
CA PHE A 101 -16.87 1.24 -0.79
C PHE A 101 -16.32 1.70 -2.14
N PRO A 102 -16.91 1.28 -3.28
CA PRO A 102 -16.53 1.79 -4.59
C PRO A 102 -16.78 3.30 -4.68
N VAL A 103 -15.71 4.07 -4.83
CA VAL A 103 -15.75 5.54 -4.77
C VAL A 103 -16.49 6.17 -5.96
N SER A 104 -16.89 5.37 -6.94
CA SER A 104 -17.81 5.84 -7.95
C SER A 104 -18.73 4.75 -8.46
N ALA A 105 -20.02 4.95 -8.22
CA ALA A 105 -21.04 4.48 -9.13
C ALA A 105 -21.38 5.52 -10.23
N TYR A 106 -20.99 6.81 -10.10
CA TYR A 106 -21.38 7.90 -11.04
C TYR A 106 -20.44 9.14 -11.07
N GLY A 107 -19.15 9.02 -10.78
CA GLY A 107 -18.19 10.14 -10.81
C GLY A 107 -18.34 11.10 -9.63
N GLY A 108 -18.04 10.65 -8.41
CA GLY A 108 -18.13 11.49 -7.22
C GLY A 108 -19.56 11.64 -6.67
N ASN A 109 -20.35 10.56 -6.71
CA ASN A 109 -21.67 10.59 -6.10
C ASN A 109 -21.58 10.97 -4.59
N PRO A 110 -22.61 11.62 -4.01
CA PRO A 110 -22.53 12.15 -2.65
C PRO A 110 -22.26 11.09 -1.57
N VAL A 111 -22.74 9.85 -1.77
CA VAL A 111 -22.54 8.75 -0.81
C VAL A 111 -21.09 8.29 -0.79
N ALA A 112 -20.48 8.12 -1.97
CA ALA A 112 -19.06 7.82 -2.08
C ALA A 112 -18.22 8.93 -1.44
N CYS A 113 -18.53 10.19 -1.72
CA CYS A 113 -17.81 11.33 -1.14
C CYS A 113 -17.90 11.35 0.39
N ALA A 114 -19.07 11.07 0.96
CA ALA A 114 -19.24 10.94 2.40
C ALA A 114 -18.40 9.80 3.00
N ALA A 115 -18.26 8.67 2.29
CA ALA A 115 -17.39 7.57 2.72
C ALA A 115 -15.91 8.00 2.74
N VAL A 116 -15.45 8.69 1.71
CA VAL A 116 -14.07 9.19 1.62
C VAL A 116 -13.77 10.18 2.75
N ILE A 117 -14.65 11.17 2.93
CA ILE A 117 -14.53 12.16 4.01
C ILE A 117 -14.47 11.46 5.37
N SER A 118 -15.30 10.42 5.59
CA SER A 118 -15.28 9.66 6.83
C SER A 118 -13.96 8.90 7.04
N VAL A 119 -13.41 8.29 5.99
CA VAL A 119 -12.09 7.64 6.05
C VAL A 119 -11.00 8.66 6.39
N MET A 120 -10.97 9.80 5.69
CA MET A 120 -9.97 10.85 5.96
C MET A 120 -10.08 11.41 7.37
N LYS A 121 -11.31 11.58 7.87
CA LYS A 121 -11.58 11.98 9.26
C LYS A 121 -11.03 10.96 10.25
N VAL A 122 -11.27 9.66 10.06
CA VAL A 122 -10.72 8.60 10.92
C VAL A 122 -9.19 8.59 10.88
N VAL A 123 -8.59 8.68 9.70
CA VAL A 123 -7.13 8.74 9.52
C VAL A 123 -6.52 9.88 10.34
N LYS A 124 -7.18 11.05 10.37
CA LYS A 124 -6.75 12.21 11.14
C LYS A 124 -7.03 12.07 12.64
N ASP A 125 -8.28 11.79 13.00
CA ASP A 125 -8.76 11.79 14.39
C ASP A 125 -8.09 10.69 15.23
N GLU A 126 -7.75 9.55 14.62
CA GLU A 126 -7.05 8.44 15.28
C GLU A 126 -5.52 8.47 15.08
N ASN A 127 -4.98 9.53 14.46
CA ASN A 127 -3.54 9.71 14.25
C ASN A 127 -2.89 8.51 13.52
N LEU A 128 -3.55 8.01 12.48
CA LEU A 128 -3.22 6.72 11.87
C LEU A 128 -1.89 6.73 11.10
N LEU A 129 -1.38 7.89 10.70
CA LEU A 129 -0.09 8.04 10.02
C LEU A 129 1.06 7.72 10.98
N GLU A 130 1.05 8.36 12.14
CA GLU A 130 1.99 8.14 13.25
C GLU A 130 1.86 6.72 13.80
N HIS A 131 0.63 6.21 13.92
CA HIS A 131 0.40 4.83 14.33
C HIS A 131 0.97 3.84 13.30
N SER A 132 0.73 4.06 12.00
CA SER A 132 1.28 3.26 10.90
C SER A 132 2.81 3.26 10.92
N GLN A 133 3.43 4.42 11.18
CA GLN A 133 4.88 4.52 11.37
C GLN A 133 5.35 3.68 12.57
N ALA A 134 4.76 3.91 13.74
CA ALA A 134 5.18 3.25 14.98
C ALA A 134 4.99 1.73 14.94
N MET A 135 3.90 1.26 14.35
CA MET A 135 3.66 -0.18 14.17
C MET A 135 4.58 -0.77 13.09
N GLY A 136 4.90 -0.01 12.04
CA GLY A 136 5.88 -0.39 11.04
C GLY A 136 7.27 -0.62 11.63
N GLU A 137 7.77 0.30 12.45
CA GLU A 137 9.05 0.18 13.13
C GLU A 137 9.08 -1.05 14.08
N LYS A 138 8.00 -1.28 14.84
CA LYS A 138 7.89 -2.48 15.69
C LYS A 138 7.87 -3.77 14.88
N LEU A 139 7.14 -3.78 13.76
CA LEU A 139 7.05 -4.94 12.88
C LEU A 139 8.41 -5.22 12.23
N GLU A 140 9.15 -4.20 11.79
CA GLU A 140 10.50 -4.37 11.24
C GLU A 140 11.41 -5.12 12.22
N VAL A 141 11.49 -4.63 13.47
CA VAL A 141 12.33 -5.24 14.51
C VAL A 141 11.94 -6.71 14.70
N ALA A 142 10.65 -6.99 14.82
CA ALA A 142 10.16 -8.36 15.01
C ALA A 142 10.46 -9.29 13.82
N LEU A 143 10.31 -8.79 12.59
CA LEU A 143 10.64 -9.54 11.37
C LEU A 143 12.14 -9.79 11.24
N ARG A 144 12.99 -8.80 11.58
CA ARG A 144 14.45 -8.95 11.60
C ARG A 144 14.90 -9.96 12.65
N ASP A 145 14.21 -10.05 13.78
CA ASP A 145 14.50 -11.08 14.77
C ASP A 145 14.10 -12.49 14.29
N LEU A 146 13.00 -12.64 13.55
CA LEU A 146 12.69 -13.89 12.84
C LEU A 146 13.73 -14.22 11.78
N GLN A 147 14.20 -13.23 11.03
CA GLN A 147 15.27 -13.41 10.04
C GLN A 147 16.54 -13.95 10.71
N LYS A 148 16.88 -13.57 11.94
CA LYS A 148 18.05 -14.17 12.62
C LYS A 148 17.86 -15.65 12.95
N LYS A 149 16.62 -16.09 13.18
CA LYS A 149 16.27 -17.47 13.58
C LYS A 149 16.11 -18.43 12.40
N HIS A 150 15.52 -17.96 11.30
CA HIS A 150 15.08 -18.82 10.18
C HIS A 150 15.88 -18.55 8.92
N GLU A 151 16.80 -19.45 8.55
CA GLU A 151 17.67 -19.30 7.37
C GLU A 151 16.91 -19.10 6.06
N CYS A 152 15.70 -19.66 5.96
CA CYS A 152 14.83 -19.51 4.79
C CYS A 152 14.30 -18.08 4.59
N ILE A 153 14.40 -17.19 5.59
CA ILE A 153 14.08 -15.77 5.42
C ILE A 153 15.27 -15.08 4.76
N GLY A 154 15.07 -14.63 3.52
CA GLY A 154 15.98 -13.79 2.74
C GLY A 154 15.82 -12.33 3.12
N ASP A 155 15.63 -11.43 2.15
CA ASP A 155 15.47 -10.00 2.42
C ASP A 155 14.11 -9.67 3.03
N ILE A 156 14.11 -8.65 3.90
CA ILE A 156 12.90 -8.00 4.40
C ILE A 156 12.95 -6.55 3.93
N ARG A 157 11.86 -6.11 3.33
CA ARG A 157 11.68 -4.73 2.83
C ARG A 157 10.30 -4.22 3.17
N GLY A 158 10.20 -2.94 3.48
CA GLY A 158 8.93 -2.33 3.78
C GLY A 158 9.07 -0.96 4.42
N VAL A 159 7.93 -0.30 4.56
CA VAL A 159 7.79 1.01 5.21
C VAL A 159 6.37 1.12 5.76
N GLY A 160 6.20 1.78 6.91
CA GLY A 160 4.91 1.86 7.60
C GLY A 160 4.29 0.47 7.79
N LEU A 161 3.04 0.29 7.36
CA LEU A 161 2.34 -1.00 7.39
C LEU A 161 2.32 -1.70 6.02
N PHE A 162 3.39 -1.62 5.25
CA PHE A 162 3.57 -2.36 3.99
C PHE A 162 4.91 -3.10 3.99
N TRP A 163 4.86 -4.41 4.20
CA TRP A 163 6.06 -5.25 4.32
C TRP A 163 6.05 -6.44 3.37
N GLY A 164 7.23 -6.81 2.90
CA GLY A 164 7.51 -8.00 2.12
C GLY A 164 8.68 -8.77 2.75
N ILE A 165 8.51 -10.09 2.86
CA ILE A 165 9.52 -11.02 3.39
C ILE A 165 9.80 -12.03 2.29
N ASP A 166 11.04 -12.06 1.79
CA ASP A 166 11.45 -13.04 0.80
C ASP A 166 11.71 -14.39 1.49
N LEU A 167 11.07 -15.45 1.01
CA LEU A 167 11.45 -16.81 1.34
C LEU A 167 12.37 -17.38 0.26
N VAL A 168 13.51 -17.90 0.68
CA VAL A 168 14.58 -18.40 -0.18
C VAL A 168 15.08 -19.74 0.33
N LYS A 169 15.61 -20.56 -0.57
CA LYS A 169 16.23 -21.84 -0.19
C LYS A 169 17.61 -21.65 0.41
N ASP A 170 18.32 -20.61 -0.05
CA ASP A 170 19.65 -20.25 0.40
C ASP A 170 19.82 -18.72 0.32
N ARG A 171 20.41 -18.12 1.35
CA ARG A 171 20.57 -16.66 1.46
C ARG A 171 21.63 -16.09 0.53
N GLN A 172 22.65 -16.86 0.20
CA GLN A 172 23.75 -16.41 -0.64
C GLN A 172 23.31 -16.41 -2.11
N THR A 173 22.68 -17.51 -2.56
CA THR A 173 22.17 -17.61 -3.93
C THR A 173 20.89 -16.82 -4.14
N ARG A 174 20.13 -16.54 -3.07
CA ARG A 174 18.80 -15.92 -3.08
C ARG A 174 17.81 -16.68 -3.97
N GLU A 175 17.98 -18.00 -4.09
CA GLU A 175 17.08 -18.85 -4.86
C GLU A 175 15.66 -18.81 -4.26
N PRO A 176 14.64 -18.38 -5.00
CA PRO A 176 13.27 -18.26 -4.49
C PRO A 176 12.68 -19.59 -4.00
N ASP A 177 12.03 -19.59 -2.84
CA ASP A 177 11.27 -20.74 -2.35
C ASP A 177 9.76 -20.50 -2.38
N GLN A 178 9.18 -20.69 -3.56
CA GLN A 178 7.73 -20.62 -3.77
C GLN A 178 6.96 -21.67 -2.95
N LYS A 179 7.52 -22.88 -2.80
CA LYS A 179 6.82 -23.99 -2.14
C LYS A 179 6.66 -23.69 -0.66
N LEU A 180 7.72 -23.20 -0.02
CA LEU A 180 7.68 -22.75 1.36
C LEU A 180 6.69 -21.59 1.52
N ALA A 181 6.73 -20.57 0.66
CA ALA A 181 5.83 -19.44 0.76
C ALA A 181 4.34 -19.84 0.70
N ILE A 182 3.98 -20.72 -0.24
CA ILE A 182 2.61 -21.23 -0.36
C ILE A 182 2.25 -22.10 0.85
N ALA A 183 3.15 -22.97 1.32
CA ALA A 183 2.91 -23.78 2.50
C ALA A 183 2.66 -22.91 3.74
N THR A 184 3.48 -21.87 3.94
CA THR A 184 3.38 -20.94 5.07
C THR A 184 2.06 -20.18 5.08
N ILE A 185 1.64 -19.59 3.96
CA ILE A 185 0.35 -18.86 3.94
C ILE A 185 -0.84 -19.81 4.20
N LEU A 186 -0.78 -21.05 3.73
CA LEU A 186 -1.84 -22.04 3.96
C LEU A 186 -1.88 -22.52 5.40
N ALA A 187 -0.73 -22.73 6.02
CA ALA A 187 -0.62 -23.15 7.41
C ALA A 187 -1.01 -22.02 8.37
N LEU A 188 -0.56 -20.78 8.13
CA LEU A 188 -1.01 -19.58 8.86
C LEU A 188 -2.53 -19.43 8.82
N ARG A 189 -3.13 -19.60 7.63
CA ARG A 189 -4.59 -19.55 7.48
C ARG A 189 -5.29 -20.66 8.24
N LYS A 190 -4.81 -21.90 8.13
CA LYS A 190 -5.50 -23.09 8.67
C LYS A 190 -5.35 -23.22 10.18
N SER A 191 -4.14 -22.98 10.69
CA SER A 191 -3.78 -23.27 12.09
C SER A 191 -3.89 -22.05 12.99
N PHE A 192 -3.77 -20.84 12.44
CA PHE A 192 -3.72 -19.60 13.22
C PHE A 192 -4.77 -18.56 12.81
N GLY A 193 -5.53 -18.80 11.74
CA GLY A 193 -6.54 -17.85 11.25
C GLY A 193 -5.95 -16.56 10.64
N ILE A 194 -4.64 -16.54 10.38
CA ILE A 194 -3.93 -15.37 9.85
C ILE A 194 -3.93 -15.41 8.31
N LEU A 195 -4.33 -14.30 7.69
CA LEU A 195 -4.41 -14.17 6.24
C LEU A 195 -3.24 -13.34 5.70
N LEU A 196 -2.31 -14.01 5.02
CA LEU A 196 -1.24 -13.39 4.24
C LEU A 196 -1.34 -13.83 2.78
N ASN A 197 -0.69 -13.08 1.89
CA ASN A 197 -0.55 -13.44 0.48
C ASN A 197 0.92 -13.64 0.13
N ALA A 198 1.20 -14.52 -0.83
CA ALA A 198 2.47 -14.59 -1.52
C ALA A 198 2.41 -13.74 -2.80
N ASP A 199 3.47 -12.97 -3.07
CA ASP A 199 3.57 -12.05 -4.20
C ASP A 199 4.95 -12.15 -4.88
N GLY A 200 5.19 -11.29 -5.87
CA GLY A 200 6.42 -11.21 -6.62
C GLY A 200 6.46 -12.16 -7.83
N PRO A 201 7.44 -11.97 -8.74
CA PRO A 201 7.52 -12.72 -9.98
C PRO A 201 7.67 -14.24 -9.77
N TYR A 202 8.20 -14.65 -8.62
CA TYR A 202 8.40 -16.06 -8.25
C TYR A 202 7.44 -16.54 -7.15
N THR A 203 6.49 -15.71 -6.70
CA THR A 203 5.51 -16.07 -5.66
C THR A 203 6.18 -16.56 -4.36
N ASN A 204 7.32 -15.98 -3.99
CA ASN A 204 8.09 -16.35 -2.80
C ASN A 204 8.09 -15.26 -1.72
N ILE A 205 7.34 -14.18 -1.92
CA ILE A 205 7.40 -12.99 -1.07
C ILE A 205 6.13 -12.93 -0.22
N LEU A 206 6.25 -13.18 1.08
CA LEU A 206 5.13 -13.01 2.00
C LEU A 206 4.84 -11.52 2.16
N LYS A 207 3.66 -11.08 1.72
CA LYS A 207 3.22 -9.69 1.76
C LYS A 207 2.33 -9.44 2.98
N ILE A 208 2.79 -8.59 3.89
CA ILE A 208 2.07 -8.14 5.07
C ILE A 208 1.55 -6.72 4.82
N LYS A 209 0.22 -6.59 4.65
CA LYS A 209 -0.45 -5.32 4.38
C LYS A 209 -1.79 -5.22 5.12
N PRO A 210 -1.78 -5.13 6.47
CA PRO A 210 -2.98 -5.19 7.29
C PRO A 210 -3.78 -3.87 7.24
N PRO A 211 -4.99 -3.78 7.83
CA PRO A 211 -5.67 -2.50 8.08
C PRO A 211 -4.78 -1.52 8.86
N LEU A 212 -5.02 -0.21 8.77
CA LEU A 212 -4.17 0.78 9.47
C LEU A 212 -4.33 0.73 11.00
N CYS A 213 -5.46 0.24 11.51
CA CYS A 213 -5.66 0.01 12.94
C CYS A 213 -4.92 -1.22 13.50
N PHE A 214 -4.13 -1.93 12.69
CA PHE A 214 -3.32 -3.07 13.12
C PHE A 214 -2.36 -2.65 14.23
N ASN A 215 -2.31 -3.41 15.33
CA ASN A 215 -1.65 -2.98 16.57
C ASN A 215 -0.54 -3.94 17.03
N SER A 216 0.06 -3.65 18.19
CA SER A 216 1.17 -4.44 18.73
C SER A 216 0.79 -5.87 19.10
N ASP A 217 -0.45 -6.12 19.53
CA ASP A 217 -0.93 -7.47 19.83
C ASP A 217 -1.06 -8.27 18.53
N ASN A 218 -1.57 -7.65 17.46
CA ASN A 218 -1.65 -8.29 16.15
C ASN A 218 -0.25 -8.59 15.56
N ILE A 219 0.73 -7.69 15.77
CA ILE A 219 2.12 -7.95 15.40
C ILE A 219 2.63 -9.18 16.14
N MET A 220 2.46 -9.24 17.47
CA MET A 220 2.92 -10.35 18.28
C MET A 220 2.28 -11.67 17.85
N GLU A 221 0.97 -11.69 17.64
CA GLU A 221 0.22 -12.86 17.15
C GLU A 221 0.76 -13.33 15.79
N THR A 222 0.93 -12.41 14.85
CA THR A 222 1.40 -12.71 13.49
C THR A 222 2.83 -13.26 13.49
N VAL A 223 3.73 -12.61 14.21
CA VAL A 223 5.15 -12.98 14.28
C VAL A 223 5.33 -14.31 15.02
N THR A 224 4.58 -14.53 16.11
CA THR A 224 4.64 -15.79 16.86
C THR A 224 4.13 -16.96 16.01
N ALA A 225 3.02 -16.78 15.29
CA ALA A 225 2.49 -17.79 14.39
C ALA A 225 3.48 -18.11 13.25
N LEU A 226 4.12 -17.08 12.68
CA LEU A 226 5.13 -17.26 11.64
C LEU A 226 6.38 -17.99 12.18
N ASP A 227 6.84 -17.67 13.39
CA ASP A 227 7.96 -18.37 14.05
C ASP A 227 7.65 -19.87 14.23
N GLN A 228 6.46 -20.17 14.75
CA GLN A 228 6.00 -21.54 14.99
C GLN A 228 5.86 -22.33 13.69
N ASP A 229 5.25 -21.73 12.67
CA ASP A 229 5.05 -22.36 11.37
C ASP A 229 6.38 -22.69 10.67
N LEU A 230 7.29 -21.71 10.57
CA LEU A 230 8.60 -21.91 9.96
C LEU A 230 9.46 -22.92 10.75
N THR A 231 9.34 -22.93 12.08
CA THR A 231 10.01 -23.94 12.92
C THR A 231 9.51 -25.35 12.64
N LEU A 232 8.21 -25.53 12.40
CA LEU A 232 7.62 -26.83 12.09
C LEU A 232 7.98 -27.33 10.68
N MET A 233 8.11 -26.43 9.71
CA MET A 233 8.47 -26.77 8.33
C MET A 233 9.96 -27.09 8.14
N ASN A 234 10.82 -26.61 9.04
CA ASN A 234 12.25 -26.91 9.05
C ASN A 234 12.60 -28.23 9.80
N ARG A 235 11.60 -28.98 10.26
CA ARG A 235 11.76 -30.33 10.84
C ARG A 235 11.45 -31.41 9.81
#